data_AF-A0A9L0JEZ9-F1
#
_entry.id   AF-A0A9L0JEZ9-F1
#
_cell.length_a   1.000
_cell.length_b   1.000
_cell.length_c   1.000
_cell.angle_alpha   90.00
_cell.angle_beta   90.00
_cell.angle_gamma   90.00
#
_symmetry.space_group_name_H-M   'P 1'
#
loop_
_entity.id
_entity.type
_entity.pdbx_description
1 polymer ?
#
loop_
_entity_poly.entity_id
_entity_poly.type
_entity_poly.pdbx_seq_one_letter_code
_entity_poly.pdbx_strand_id
1 'polypeptide(L)' 'MSNPGGRRNGPVKLRLTVLCAKNLVKKDFFRLPDPFAKVVVDGSGQCHSTDTVKNTLDPKWNQHYDLYYFEISCHRR' A
#
# COMPACT_ATOMS: atom_id res chain seq x y z
N MET A 1 31.58 22.26 -15.81
CA MET A 1 30.93 21.34 -16.76
C MET A 1 29.72 20.75 -16.05
N SER A 2 28.54 20.98 -16.63
CA SER A 2 27.22 20.79 -16.04
C SER A 2 26.94 19.31 -15.77
N ASN A 3 26.61 18.94 -14.54
CA ASN A 3 26.17 17.59 -14.20
C ASN A 3 24.71 17.41 -14.70
N PRO A 4 24.41 16.53 -15.67
CA PRO A 4 23.04 16.25 -16.02
C PRO A 4 22.50 15.28 -14.96
N GLY A 5 21.92 15.83 -13.90
CA GLY A 5 21.07 15.08 -12.99
C GLY A 5 19.89 14.53 -13.78
N GLY A 6 20.07 13.34 -14.34
CA GLY A 6 19.09 12.66 -15.16
C GLY A 6 17.78 12.53 -14.38
N ARG A 7 16.79 13.32 -14.79
CA ARG A 7 15.39 13.13 -14.39
C ARG A 7 15.00 11.73 -14.84
N ARG A 8 14.97 10.78 -13.90
CA ARG A 8 14.54 9.41 -14.17
C ARG A 8 13.02 9.43 -14.36
N ASN A 9 12.56 9.84 -15.54
CA ASN A 9 11.17 9.70 -16.00
C ASN A 9 10.87 8.23 -16.34
N GLY A 10 11.03 7.33 -15.37
CA GLY A 10 10.72 5.92 -15.49
C GLY A 10 9.84 5.45 -14.34
N PRO A 11 9.12 4.32 -14.50
CA PRO A 11 8.36 3.72 -13.40
C PRO A 11 9.23 3.56 -12.16
N VAL A 12 8.80 4.16 -11.05
CA VAL A 12 9.43 3.96 -9.75
C VAL A 12 8.82 2.72 -9.12
N LYS A 13 9.65 1.74 -8.79
CA LYS A 13 9.23 0.54 -8.06
C LYS A 13 9.28 0.80 -6.56
N LEU A 14 8.15 0.61 -5.89
CA LEU A 14 7.97 0.70 -4.45
C LEU A 14 7.68 -0.68 -3.88
N ARG A 15 8.50 -1.17 -2.95
CA ARG A 15 8.22 -2.42 -2.24
C ARG A 15 7.57 -2.11 -0.90
N LEU A 16 6.27 -2.36 -0.79
CA LEU A 16 5.51 -2.20 0.44
C LEU A 16 5.48 -3.55 1.18
N THR A 17 5.64 -3.54 2.50
CA THR A 17 5.47 -4.74 3.33
C THR A 17 4.44 -4.46 4.41
N VAL A 18 3.33 -5.19 4.38
CA VAL A 18 2.28 -5.14 5.38
C VAL A 18 2.54 -6.25 6.40
N LEU A 19 3.09 -5.88 7.56
CA LEU A 19 3.48 -6.83 8.61
C LEU A 19 2.27 -7.25 9.45
N CYS A 20 1.76 -6.32 10.27
CA CYS A 20 0.65 -6.55 11.18
C CYS A 20 -0.04 -5.24 11.53
N ALA A 21 -1.29 -5.33 11.98
CA ALA A 21 -1.94 -4.27 12.73
C ALA A 21 -2.05 -4.68 14.20
N LYS A 22 -2.14 -3.70 15.09
CA LYS A 22 -2.33 -3.94 16.52
C LYS A 22 -3.39 -3.00 17.08
N ASN A 23 -4.09 -3.46 18.11
CA ASN A 23 -5.07 -2.66 18.84
C ASN A 23 -6.18 -2.10 17.92
N LEU A 24 -6.71 -2.92 17.03
CA LEU A 24 -7.85 -2.53 16.20
C LEU A 24 -9.09 -2.28 17.06
N VAL A 25 -9.89 -1.30 16.65
CA VAL A 25 -11.12 -0.94 17.35
C VAL A 25 -12.13 -2.08 17.22
N LYS A 26 -12.55 -2.61 18.37
CA LYS A 26 -13.64 -3.58 18.44
C LYS A 26 -14.97 -2.85 18.28
N LYS A 27 -15.58 -2.97 17.10
CA LYS A 27 -16.86 -2.30 16.80
C LYS A 27 -18.06 -2.98 17.48
N ASP A 28 -18.01 -4.31 17.63
CA ASP A 28 -19.11 -5.11 18.18
C ASP A 28 -18.67 -5.85 19.46
N PHE A 29 -19.50 -5.85 20.51
CA PHE A 29 -19.14 -6.49 21.78
C PHE A 29 -19.11 -8.02 21.72
N PHE A 30 -19.90 -8.65 20.84
CA PHE A 30 -20.12 -10.09 20.79
C PHE A 30 -19.28 -10.85 19.77
N ARG A 31 -18.71 -10.17 18.77
CA ARG A 31 -17.84 -10.80 17.76
C ARG A 31 -16.56 -10.00 17.59
N LEU A 32 -15.47 -10.69 17.32
CA LEU A 32 -14.23 -10.04 16.94
C LEU A 32 -14.32 -9.67 15.45
N PRO A 33 -13.78 -8.51 15.05
CA PRO A 33 -13.76 -8.13 13.64
C PRO A 33 -12.86 -9.08 12.84
N ASP A 34 -13.12 -9.09 11.53
CA ASP A 34 -12.32 -9.79 10.53
C ASP A 34 -11.53 -8.74 9.72
N PRO A 35 -10.40 -8.23 10.24
CA PRO A 35 -9.65 -7.16 9.58
C PRO A 35 -8.92 -7.60 8.32
N PHE A 36 -8.86 -6.69 7.35
CA PHE A 36 -8.04 -6.75 6.15
C PHE A 36 -7.43 -5.38 5.87
N ALA A 37 -6.28 -5.33 5.20
CA ALA A 37 -5.67 -4.09 4.73
C ALA A 37 -5.84 -3.97 3.21
N LYS A 38 -6.17 -2.76 2.74
CA LYS A 38 -6.23 -2.44 1.32
C LYS A 38 -5.19 -1.35 1.02
N VAL A 39 -4.35 -1.62 0.04
CA VAL A 39 -3.32 -0.75 -0.48
C VAL A 39 -3.79 -0.24 -1.83
N VAL A 40 -3.82 1.08 -2.00
CA VAL A 40 -4.19 1.74 -3.27
C VAL A 40 -3.09 2.73 -3.61
N VAL A 41 -2.71 2.76 -4.89
CA VAL A 41 -1.73 3.72 -5.40
C VAL A 41 -2.45 4.75 -6.25
N ASP A 42 -2.50 5.98 -5.75
CA ASP A 42 -3.14 7.09 -6.45
C ASP A 42 -2.40 7.38 -7.76
N GLY A 43 -3.17 7.55 -8.84
CA GLY A 43 -2.65 7.85 -10.17
C GLY A 43 -2.19 6.65 -11.01
N SER A 44 -1.98 5.46 -10.42
CA SER A 44 -1.67 4.23 -11.19
C SER A 44 -2.85 3.27 -11.32
N GLY A 45 -3.90 3.44 -10.50
CA GLY A 45 -5.07 2.55 -10.49
C GLY A 45 -4.80 1.17 -9.88
N GLN A 46 -3.61 0.94 -9.33
CA GLN A 46 -3.28 -0.31 -8.65
C GLN A 46 -4.02 -0.41 -7.32
N CYS A 47 -4.70 -1.53 -7.10
CA CYS A 47 -5.25 -1.88 -5.79
C CYS A 47 -4.85 -3.30 -5.41
N HIS A 48 -4.39 -3.44 -4.17
CA HIS A 48 -4.01 -4.71 -3.57
C HIS A 48 -4.70 -4.83 -2.23
N SER A 49 -5.18 -6.03 -1.91
CA SER A 49 -5.76 -6.32 -0.60
C SER A 49 -5.01 -7.48 0.03
N THR A 50 -4.87 -7.45 1.34
CA THR A 50 -4.37 -8.60 2.10
C THR A 50 -5.48 -9.61 2.33
N ASP A 51 -5.10 -10.82 2.72
CA ASP A 51 -6.05 -11.79 3.24
C ASP A 51 -6.76 -11.27 4.49
N THR A 52 -7.99 -11.71 4.70
CA THR A 52 -8.74 -11.38 5.91
C THR A 52 -8.34 -12.33 7.03
N VAL A 53 -7.90 -11.80 8.18
CA VAL A 53 -7.63 -12.62 9.36
C VAL A 53 -8.87 -12.63 10.23
N LYS A 54 -9.41 -13.82 10.51
CA LYS A 54 -10.67 -13.93 11.25
C LYS A 54 -10.50 -13.73 12.75
N ASN A 55 -11.49 -13.12 13.37
CA ASN A 55 -11.63 -13.00 14.83
C ASN A 55 -10.36 -12.48 15.54
N THR A 56 -9.80 -11.35 15.10
CA THR A 56 -8.60 -10.79 15.75
C THR A 56 -8.59 -9.27 15.75
N LEU A 57 -8.02 -8.68 16.80
CA LEU A 57 -7.69 -7.24 16.85
C LEU A 57 -6.23 -6.97 16.48
N ASP A 58 -5.43 -8.03 16.33
CA ASP A 58 -4.00 -7.98 16.04
C ASP A 58 -3.65 -8.88 14.83
N PRO A 59 -4.16 -8.58 13.62
CA PRO A 59 -3.91 -9.39 12.44
C PRO A 59 -2.43 -9.32 12.03
N LYS A 60 -1.89 -10.47 11.61
CA LYS A 60 -0.54 -10.59 11.05
C LYS A 60 -0.65 -11.12 9.63
N TRP A 61 -0.16 -10.34 8.67
CA TRP A 61 -0.19 -10.71 7.25
C TRP A 61 1.20 -11.10 6.76
N ASN A 62 2.23 -10.30 7.08
CA ASN A 62 3.59 -10.45 6.56
C ASN A 62 3.63 -10.56 5.03
N GLN A 63 2.80 -9.78 4.34
CA GLN A 63 2.69 -9.78 2.87
C GLN A 63 3.49 -8.63 2.28
N HIS A 64 4.10 -8.86 1.12
CA HIS A 64 4.86 -7.87 0.37
C HIS A 64 4.19 -7.59 -0.97
N TYR A 65 4.17 -6.32 -1.35
CA TYR A 65 3.59 -5.84 -2.59
C TYR A 65 4.59 -4.97 -3.34
N ASP A 66 4.76 -5.27 -4.61
CA ASP A 66 5.56 -4.47 -5.54
C ASP A 66 4.63 -3.53 -6.30
N LEU A 67 4.70 -2.25 -5.95
CA LEU A 67 3.89 -1.17 -6.50
C LEU A 67 4.73 -0.39 -7.53
N TYR A 68 4.07 0.13 -8.57
CA TYR A 68 4.72 0.91 -9.62
C TYR A 68 4.05 2.27 -9.75
N TYR A 69 4.81 3.33 -9.47
CA TYR A 69 4.34 4.70 -9.64
C TYR A 69 4.93 5.32 -10.90
N PHE A 70 4.08 5.95 -11.70
CA PHE A 70 4.48 6.75 -12.86
C PHE A 70 4.13 8.20 -12.55
N GLU A 71 5.13 9.07 -12.47
CA GLU A 71 4.86 10.51 -12.39
C GLU A 71 4.30 10.98 -13.74
N ILE A 72 3.00 11.22 -13.80
CA ILE A 72 2.38 11.89 -14.95
C ILE A 72 2.74 13.38 -14.82
N SER A 73 3.99 13.71 -15.16
CA SER A 73 4.45 15.09 -15.22
C SER A 73 3.81 15.74 -16.45
N CYS A 74 2.58 16.22 -16.29
CA CYS A 74 1.86 16.97 -17.31
C CYS A 74 2.54 18.34 -17.45
N HIS A 75 3.56 18.43 -18.31
CA HIS A 75 4.04 19.73 -18.76
C HIS A 75 2.94 20.36 -19.61
N ARG A 76 2.16 21.23 -18.97
CA ARG A 76 1.28 22.20 -19.63
C ARG A 76 2.17 23.01 -20.58
N ARG A 77 2.00 22.81 -21.89
CA ARG A 77 2.43 23.82 -22.87
C ARG A 77 1.51 25.02 -22.78
#